data_AF-A0A9X3XPV1-F1
#
_entry.id   AF-A0A9X3XPV1-F1
#
_cell.length_a   1.000
_cell.length_b   1.000
_cell.length_c   1.000
_cell.angle_alpha   90.00
_cell.angle_beta   90.00
_cell.angle_gamma   90.00
#
_symmetry.space_group_name_H-M   'P 1'
#
loop_
_entity.id
_entity.type
_entity.pdbx_description
1 polymer ?
#
loop_
_entity_poly.entity_id
_entity_poly.type
_entity_poly.pdbx_seq_one_letter_code
_entity_poly.pdbx_strand_id
1 'polypeptide(L)'
;MTYKHVILNENYVQQLNNTFPLPHSDETNNIHLLIAKIKNFTNGFSLEKTLEDFLIHLKTTDSDLLDFTQKIINTSTKKRKEPNLPSEIKSMGYFFSNKPLSVFSGRIHELDFVNLTTKRKIKNNLLIVGEPGTGKTTLIHQFSKQSDNPIFVVEMNKIISDTKYRGEFESKFTMLIEAALDLNFIIFIDEIHILLGAGKVDGGFSGADIIKPYITNPEIILFGATTKDEYKIIMKDTALERRFNVLFLNEVPKDILYQIYLKLLEYLNISTLSITDFDSIINQLDEIHGRNYPDKLIDYLDFYAANEQLGNKFDMTSLYKE
;
A
#
# COMPACT_ATOMS: atom_id res chain seq x y z
N MET A 1 34.80 8.68 -4.77
CA MET A 1 33.38 8.29 -4.79
C MET A 1 32.85 8.62 -6.17
N THR A 2 32.87 7.62 -7.05
CA THR A 2 32.53 7.77 -8.46
C THR A 2 31.03 7.49 -8.56
N TYR A 3 30.22 8.52 -8.75
CA TYR A 3 28.81 8.36 -9.07
C TYR A 3 28.72 7.61 -10.41
N LYS A 4 28.24 6.36 -10.39
CA LYS A 4 27.88 5.63 -11.61
C LYS A 4 26.69 6.38 -12.21
N HIS A 5 26.96 7.13 -13.26
CA HIS A 5 25.97 7.79 -14.10
C HIS A 5 24.85 6.81 -14.44
N VAL A 6 23.60 7.19 -14.14
CA VAL A 6 22.45 6.69 -14.87
C VAL A 6 22.67 7.14 -16.31
N ILE A 7 23.15 6.23 -17.16
CA ILE A 7 23.25 6.47 -18.59
C ILE A 7 21.80 6.44 -19.10
N LEU A 8 21.14 7.59 -19.07
CA LEU A 8 19.96 7.82 -19.87
C LEU A 8 20.43 7.63 -21.31
N ASN A 9 20.03 6.52 -21.93
CA ASN A 9 20.33 6.20 -23.32
C ASN A 9 20.06 7.44 -24.19
N GLU A 10 20.96 7.81 -25.09
CA GLU A 10 20.81 8.99 -25.96
C GLU A 10 19.50 8.94 -26.76
N ASN A 11 19.02 7.74 -27.11
CA ASN A 11 17.70 7.55 -27.73
C ASN A 11 16.54 7.92 -26.79
N TYR A 12 16.70 7.79 -25.48
CA TYR A 12 15.71 8.13 -24.46
C TYR A 12 15.65 9.63 -24.19
N VAL A 13 16.81 10.30 -24.19
CA VAL A 13 16.91 11.76 -24.11
C VAL A 13 16.38 12.40 -25.41
N GLN A 14 16.66 11.82 -26.57
CA GLN A 14 16.08 12.25 -27.84
C GLN A 14 14.59 11.97 -27.93
N GLN A 15 14.08 10.86 -27.39
CA GLN A 15 12.63 10.63 -27.27
C GLN A 15 11.97 11.66 -26.35
N LEU A 16 12.58 12.00 -25.20
CA LEU A 16 12.07 13.05 -24.31
C LEU A 16 12.01 14.41 -25.02
N ASN A 17 13.07 14.79 -25.75
CA ASN A 17 13.13 16.05 -26.49
C ASN A 17 12.20 16.09 -27.71
N ASN A 18 12.04 14.97 -28.44
CA ASN A 18 11.18 14.90 -29.62
C ASN A 18 9.69 14.76 -29.27
N THR A 19 9.37 14.12 -28.14
CA THR A 19 7.98 13.97 -27.69
C THR A 19 7.47 15.25 -27.01
N PHE A 20 8.37 16.07 -26.43
CA PHE A 20 8.01 17.29 -25.72
C PHE A 20 9.01 18.43 -25.98
N PRO A 21 8.91 19.14 -27.12
CA PRO A 21 9.75 20.29 -27.37
C PRO A 21 9.45 21.40 -26.35
N LEU A 22 10.50 21.96 -25.74
CA LEU A 22 10.39 23.13 -24.86
C LEU A 22 10.03 24.36 -25.74
N PRO A 23 8.94 25.08 -25.46
CA PRO A 23 8.66 26.31 -26.19
C PRO A 23 9.57 27.42 -25.69
N HIS A 24 10.12 28.18 -26.63
CA HIS A 24 10.81 29.42 -26.35
C HIS A 24 9.81 30.45 -25.80
N SER A 25 10.16 31.05 -24.65
CA SER A 25 9.59 32.25 -24.01
C SER A 25 8.09 32.26 -23.71
N ASP A 26 7.73 32.02 -22.45
CA ASP A 26 7.19 33.04 -21.53
C ASP A 26 6.78 32.37 -20.22
N GLU A 27 7.27 32.95 -19.12
CA GLU A 27 7.27 32.40 -17.77
C GLU A 27 5.85 32.37 -17.16
N THR A 28 5.64 31.46 -16.22
CA THR A 28 4.41 31.18 -15.41
C THR A 28 3.34 30.22 -15.95
N ASN A 29 3.00 30.17 -17.25
CA ASN A 29 2.01 29.18 -17.74
C ASN A 29 2.60 27.76 -17.95
N ASN A 30 3.92 27.64 -17.95
CA ASN A 30 4.63 26.39 -18.25
C ASN A 30 4.79 25.45 -17.05
N ILE A 31 4.74 25.96 -15.81
CA ILE A 31 4.96 25.17 -14.59
C ILE A 31 3.76 24.24 -14.32
N HIS A 32 2.52 24.69 -14.53
CA HIS A 32 1.34 23.84 -14.37
C HIS A 32 1.26 22.71 -15.40
N LEU A 33 1.73 22.95 -16.63
CA LEU A 33 1.82 21.94 -17.68
C LEU A 33 2.94 20.93 -17.38
N LEU A 34 4.08 21.40 -16.86
CA LEU A 34 5.18 20.54 -16.40
C LEU A 34 4.73 19.66 -15.22
N ILE A 35 3.96 20.20 -14.26
CA ILE A 35 3.39 19.45 -13.12
C ILE A 35 2.39 18.39 -13.58
N ALA A 36 1.48 18.73 -14.51
CA ALA A 36 0.52 17.77 -15.06
C ALA A 36 1.23 16.64 -15.81
N LYS A 37 2.33 16.95 -16.50
CA LYS A 37 3.14 15.99 -17.25
C LYS A 37 4.01 15.12 -16.32
N ILE A 38 4.65 15.69 -15.30
CA ILE A 38 5.43 14.93 -14.29
C ILE A 38 4.50 14.00 -13.50
N LYS A 39 3.31 14.45 -13.08
CA LYS A 39 2.31 13.60 -12.42
C LYS A 39 1.88 12.40 -13.27
N ASN A 40 1.75 12.58 -14.58
CA ASN A 40 1.47 11.50 -15.53
C ASN A 40 2.70 10.61 -15.80
N PHE A 41 3.92 11.09 -15.54
CA PHE A 41 5.17 10.38 -15.84
C PHE A 41 5.72 9.60 -14.64
N THR A 42 5.38 9.99 -13.40
CA THR A 42 5.86 9.37 -12.15
C THR A 42 5.26 8.01 -11.84
N ASN A 43 5.01 7.15 -12.84
CA ASN A 43 4.51 5.77 -12.76
C ASN A 43 5.16 4.94 -11.63
N GLY A 44 4.76 5.15 -10.37
CA GLY A 44 5.24 4.42 -9.20
C GLY A 44 6.60 4.86 -8.62
N PHE A 45 7.23 5.92 -9.12
CA PHE A 45 8.48 6.43 -8.51
C PHE A 45 8.17 7.34 -7.31
N SER A 46 9.07 7.38 -6.32
CA SER A 46 9.01 8.41 -5.28
C SER A 46 9.13 9.76 -5.97
N LEU A 47 8.08 10.59 -5.84
CA LEU A 47 8.04 11.95 -6.35
C LEU A 47 9.28 12.74 -5.89
N GLU A 48 9.77 12.48 -4.69
CA GLU A 48 10.96 13.13 -4.11
C GLU A 48 12.24 12.81 -4.91
N LYS A 49 12.54 11.52 -5.13
CA LYS A 49 13.76 11.09 -5.86
C LYS A 49 13.70 11.49 -7.34
N THR A 50 12.50 11.42 -7.94
CA THR A 50 12.29 11.79 -9.36
C THR A 50 12.46 13.29 -9.59
N LEU A 51 11.98 14.12 -8.65
CA LEU A 51 12.16 15.56 -8.72
C LEU A 51 13.61 15.96 -8.44
N GLU A 52 14.29 15.32 -7.48
CA GLU A 52 15.72 15.54 -7.22
C GLU A 52 16.59 15.19 -8.43
N ASP A 53 16.39 14.01 -9.03
CA ASP A 53 17.13 13.56 -10.22
C ASP A 53 16.86 14.47 -11.43
N PHE A 54 15.62 14.95 -11.58
CA PHE A 54 15.24 15.90 -12.65
C PHE A 54 15.87 17.28 -12.46
N LEU A 55 15.92 17.80 -11.23
CA LEU A 55 16.58 19.08 -10.91
C LEU A 55 18.09 19.01 -11.14
N ILE A 56 18.74 17.90 -10.75
CA ILE A 56 20.16 17.65 -11.01
C ILE A 56 20.43 17.59 -12.51
N HIS A 57 19.53 16.97 -13.28
CA HIS A 57 19.66 16.84 -14.73
C HIS A 57 19.51 18.19 -15.47
N LEU A 58 18.62 19.07 -15.01
CA LEU A 58 18.42 20.38 -15.61
C LEU A 58 19.58 21.37 -15.34
N LYS A 59 20.49 21.08 -14.40
CA LYS A 59 21.60 21.96 -13.99
C LYS A 59 21.15 23.40 -13.65
N THR A 60 19.91 23.59 -13.24
CA THR A 60 19.36 24.93 -12.95
C THR A 60 19.74 25.33 -11.53
N THR A 61 20.37 26.49 -11.36
CA THR A 61 20.57 27.14 -10.06
C THR A 61 19.41 28.07 -9.68
N ASP A 62 18.26 27.93 -10.35
CA ASP A 62 17.12 28.83 -10.19
C ASP A 62 16.48 28.65 -8.81
N SER A 63 16.62 29.67 -7.96
CA SER A 63 16.15 29.64 -6.57
C SER A 63 14.66 29.39 -6.47
N ASP A 64 13.90 29.86 -7.46
CA ASP A 64 12.44 29.77 -7.48
C ASP A 64 11.96 28.33 -7.76
N LEU A 65 12.69 27.57 -8.57
CA LEU A 65 12.41 26.15 -8.79
C LEU A 65 12.79 25.28 -7.59
N LEU A 66 13.88 25.62 -6.91
CA LEU A 66 14.29 24.98 -5.65
C LEU A 66 13.29 25.24 -4.52
N ASP A 67 12.86 26.49 -4.35
CA ASP A 67 11.87 26.86 -3.33
C ASP A 67 10.49 26.24 -3.67
N PHE A 68 10.12 26.19 -4.96
CA PHE A 68 8.90 25.55 -5.42
C PHE A 68 8.90 24.02 -5.23
N THR A 69 10.02 23.35 -5.53
CA THR A 69 10.14 21.90 -5.29
C THR A 69 10.17 21.56 -3.81
N GLN A 70 10.87 22.36 -2.99
CA GLN A 70 10.76 22.25 -1.53
C GLN A 70 9.33 22.53 -1.06
N LYS A 71 8.60 23.44 -1.67
CA LYS A 71 7.17 23.68 -1.35
C LYS A 71 6.30 22.49 -1.73
N ILE A 72 6.53 21.84 -2.88
CA ILE A 72 5.84 20.60 -3.28
C ILE A 72 6.16 19.47 -2.29
N ILE A 73 7.45 19.23 -2.01
CA ILE A 73 7.92 18.23 -1.04
C ILE A 73 7.34 18.52 0.36
N ASN A 74 7.29 19.77 0.78
CA ASN A 74 6.72 20.17 2.07
C ASN A 74 5.19 20.05 2.10
N THR A 75 4.50 20.24 0.96
CA THR A 75 3.05 19.94 0.85
C THR A 75 2.74 18.45 0.84
N SER A 76 3.61 17.60 0.29
CA SER A 76 3.46 16.13 0.33
C SER A 76 3.87 15.53 1.68
N THR A 77 4.75 16.20 2.44
CA THR A 77 5.28 15.72 3.74
C THR A 77 4.65 16.39 4.96
N LYS A 78 3.48 17.04 4.82
CA LYS A 78 2.79 17.67 5.96
C LYS A 78 2.50 16.61 7.02
N LYS A 79 3.38 16.51 8.04
CA LYS A 79 3.30 15.56 9.16
C LYS A 79 1.92 15.67 9.77
N ARG A 80 1.08 14.68 9.53
CA ARG A 80 -0.25 14.62 10.12
C ARG A 80 -0.09 14.17 11.55
N LYS A 81 -0.68 14.95 12.46
CA LYS A 81 -0.67 14.61 13.87
C LYS A 81 -1.70 13.49 14.06
N GLU A 82 -1.24 12.31 14.43
CA GLU A 82 -2.12 11.22 14.83
C GLU A 82 -3.08 11.74 15.91
N PRO A 83 -4.38 11.45 15.81
CA PRO A 83 -5.34 11.91 16.80
C PRO A 83 -5.01 11.25 18.14
N ASN A 84 -5.20 12.00 19.24
CA ASN A 84 -4.94 11.46 20.57
C ASN A 84 -6.08 10.52 20.98
N LEU A 85 -5.84 9.23 20.81
CA LEU A 85 -6.81 8.19 21.18
C LEU A 85 -6.88 7.96 22.70
N PRO A 86 -8.06 7.63 23.25
CA PRO A 86 -8.21 7.05 24.58
C PRO A 86 -7.33 5.80 24.77
N SER A 87 -6.95 5.50 26.02
CA SER A 87 -6.11 4.34 26.37
C SER A 87 -6.70 3.03 25.88
N GLU A 88 -8.01 2.90 25.97
CA GLU A 88 -8.78 1.72 25.59
C GLU A 88 -8.69 1.48 24.09
N ILE A 89 -8.72 2.52 23.26
CA ILE A 89 -8.63 2.36 21.81
C ILE A 89 -7.18 2.14 21.38
N LYS A 90 -6.21 2.77 22.07
CA LYS A 90 -4.78 2.51 21.82
C LYS A 90 -4.39 1.05 22.05
N SER A 91 -5.08 0.32 22.93
CA SER A 91 -4.80 -1.11 23.11
C SER A 91 -5.40 -2.00 22.02
N MET A 92 -6.35 -1.50 21.22
CA MET A 92 -7.04 -2.27 20.17
C MET A 92 -6.28 -2.32 18.84
N GLY A 93 -5.23 -1.51 18.66
CA GLY A 93 -4.60 -1.36 17.37
C GLY A 93 -3.59 -0.23 17.29
N TYR A 94 -3.29 0.21 16.07
CA TYR A 94 -2.30 1.26 15.82
C TYR A 94 -2.63 2.05 14.55
N PHE A 95 -2.19 3.30 14.49
CA PHE A 95 -2.19 4.03 13.21
C PHE A 95 -1.05 3.55 12.33
N PHE A 96 -1.29 3.45 11.03
CA PHE A 96 -0.19 3.27 10.09
C PHE A 96 0.84 4.40 10.25
N SER A 97 1.99 4.06 10.81
CA SER A 97 3.09 5.00 10.98
C SER A 97 3.70 5.38 9.63
N ASN A 98 4.31 6.56 9.56
CA ASN A 98 5.08 7.03 8.40
C ASN A 98 6.36 6.22 8.10
N LYS A 99 6.57 5.05 8.74
CA LYS A 99 7.73 4.22 8.43
C LYS A 99 7.67 3.77 6.96
N PRO A 100 8.79 3.87 6.22
CA PRO A 100 8.79 3.54 4.81
C PRO A 100 8.73 2.02 4.64
N LEU A 101 7.54 1.47 4.37
CA LEU A 101 7.46 0.44 3.34
C LEU A 101 7.58 1.17 1.99
N SER A 102 8.82 1.49 1.59
CA SER A 102 9.15 2.15 0.30
C SER A 102 9.38 1.13 -0.82
N VAL A 103 9.42 -0.16 -0.48
CA VAL A 103 9.80 -1.25 -1.39
C VAL A 103 8.67 -1.60 -2.36
N PHE A 104 7.41 -1.48 -1.95
CA PHE A 104 6.30 -1.64 -2.88
C PHE A 104 6.09 -0.34 -3.67
N SER A 105 6.18 -0.44 -4.99
CA SER A 105 5.63 0.52 -5.96
C SER A 105 4.89 -0.26 -7.04
N GLY A 106 3.89 0.35 -7.66
CA GLY A 106 3.25 -0.19 -8.88
C GLY A 106 1.73 -0.34 -8.82
N ARG A 107 1.10 -0.33 -7.64
CA ARG A 107 -0.37 -0.45 -7.51
C ARG A 107 -1.13 0.88 -7.66
N ILE A 108 -0.80 1.66 -8.70
CA ILE A 108 -1.33 3.03 -8.87
C ILE A 108 -2.84 3.02 -9.11
N HIS A 109 -3.30 2.16 -10.01
CA HIS A 109 -4.72 2.06 -10.34
C HIS A 109 -5.56 1.63 -9.14
N GLU A 110 -5.06 0.69 -8.33
CA GLU A 110 -5.71 0.26 -7.11
C GLU A 110 -5.71 1.37 -6.07
N LEU A 111 -4.60 2.09 -5.89
CA LEU A 111 -4.53 3.24 -4.99
C LEU A 111 -5.50 4.37 -5.38
N ASP A 112 -5.63 4.64 -6.68
CA ASP A 112 -6.61 5.60 -7.21
C ASP A 112 -8.04 5.12 -6.94
N PHE A 113 -8.32 3.82 -7.10
CA PHE A 113 -9.61 3.24 -6.75
C PHE A 113 -9.93 3.38 -5.26
N VAL A 114 -8.96 3.13 -4.37
CA VAL A 114 -9.12 3.33 -2.92
C VAL A 114 -9.41 4.81 -2.63
N ASN A 115 -8.66 5.73 -3.24
CA ASN A 115 -8.88 7.16 -3.08
C ASN A 115 -10.27 7.61 -3.57
N LEU A 116 -10.68 7.14 -4.75
CA LEU A 116 -12.03 7.42 -5.28
C LEU A 116 -13.11 6.89 -4.35
N THR A 117 -12.89 5.71 -3.76
CA THR A 117 -13.83 5.08 -2.82
C THR A 117 -14.08 5.95 -1.60
N THR A 118 -13.05 6.52 -0.97
CA THR A 118 -13.22 7.39 0.22
C THR A 118 -13.98 8.68 -0.08
N LYS A 119 -13.95 9.17 -1.33
CA LYS A 119 -14.65 10.40 -1.73
C LYS A 119 -16.14 10.19 -2.05
N ARG A 120 -16.64 8.95 -2.00
CA ARG A 120 -18.06 8.65 -2.27
C ARG A 120 -18.93 8.98 -1.06
N LYS A 121 -20.22 9.24 -1.30
CA LYS A 121 -21.21 9.55 -0.24
C LYS A 121 -22.11 8.38 0.18
N ILE A 122 -22.13 7.28 -0.60
CA ILE A 122 -23.12 6.19 -0.42
C ILE A 122 -22.43 4.85 -0.16
N LYS A 123 -21.48 4.48 -1.01
CA LYS A 123 -20.61 3.31 -0.84
C LYS A 123 -19.20 3.85 -0.71
N ASN A 124 -18.76 4.17 0.49
CA ASN A 124 -17.39 4.64 0.76
C ASN A 124 -16.59 3.66 1.63
N ASN A 125 -17.23 2.58 2.08
CA ASN A 125 -16.54 1.42 2.64
C ASN A 125 -15.86 0.62 1.53
N LEU A 126 -14.73 0.01 1.85
CA LEU A 126 -13.91 -0.75 0.91
C LEU A 126 -13.69 -2.17 1.44
N LEU A 127 -13.87 -3.16 0.59
CA LEU A 127 -13.48 -4.54 0.83
C LEU A 127 -12.43 -4.94 -0.20
N ILE A 128 -11.23 -5.24 0.26
CA ILE A 128 -10.11 -5.70 -0.56
C ILE A 128 -10.11 -7.22 -0.53
N VAL A 129 -10.27 -7.81 -1.71
CA VAL A 129 -10.44 -9.25 -1.86
C VAL A 129 -9.28 -9.80 -2.65
N GLY A 130 -8.50 -10.69 -2.05
CA GLY A 130 -7.35 -11.28 -2.72
C GLY A 130 -6.75 -12.41 -1.90
N GLU A 131 -5.97 -13.26 -2.55
CA GLU A 131 -5.29 -14.36 -1.87
C GLU A 131 -4.23 -13.85 -0.88
N PRO A 132 -3.83 -14.66 0.11
CA PRO A 132 -2.70 -14.35 0.99
C PRO A 132 -1.43 -14.05 0.18
N GLY A 133 -0.65 -13.06 0.60
CA GLY A 133 0.61 -12.68 -0.07
C GLY A 133 0.47 -11.67 -1.23
N THR A 134 -0.75 -11.28 -1.62
CA THR A 134 -0.96 -10.27 -2.68
C THR A 134 -0.70 -8.82 -2.25
N GLY A 135 -0.50 -8.57 -0.95
CA GLY A 135 -0.19 -7.23 -0.41
C GLY A 135 -1.41 -6.36 -0.09
N LYS A 136 -2.52 -6.95 0.39
CA LYS A 136 -3.75 -6.22 0.79
C LYS A 136 -3.48 -5.13 1.83
N THR A 137 -2.80 -5.50 2.92
CA THR A 137 -2.43 -4.58 4.00
C THR A 137 -1.39 -3.56 3.55
N THR A 138 -0.45 -3.97 2.70
CA THR A 138 0.53 -3.08 2.08
C THR A 138 -0.12 -2.01 1.21
N LEU A 139 -1.16 -2.35 0.44
CA LEU A 139 -1.92 -1.38 -0.36
C LEU A 139 -2.53 -0.28 0.52
N ILE A 140 -3.16 -0.65 1.64
CA ILE A 140 -3.74 0.34 2.56
C ILE A 140 -2.68 1.14 3.29
N HIS A 141 -1.55 0.52 3.67
CA HIS A 141 -0.43 1.26 4.25
C HIS A 141 0.16 2.28 3.25
N GLN A 142 0.24 1.93 1.97
CA GLN A 142 0.63 2.90 0.94
C GLN A 142 -0.41 4.02 0.81
N PHE A 143 -1.69 3.66 0.78
CA PHE A 143 -2.78 4.64 0.73
C PHE A 143 -2.76 5.57 1.95
N SER A 144 -2.39 5.11 3.14
CA SER A 144 -2.33 5.94 4.35
C SER A 144 -1.38 7.13 4.23
N LYS A 145 -0.36 7.03 3.35
CA LYS A 145 0.59 8.13 3.09
C LYS A 145 -0.02 9.28 2.29
N GLN A 146 -1.08 9.03 1.53
CA GLN A 146 -1.77 10.02 0.69
C GLN A 146 -3.22 10.29 1.07
N SER A 147 -3.83 9.43 1.90
CA SER A 147 -5.19 9.56 2.43
C SER A 147 -5.35 10.87 3.20
N ASP A 148 -6.52 11.52 3.13
CA ASP A 148 -6.91 12.70 3.93
C ASP A 148 -7.26 12.38 5.39
N ASN A 149 -7.46 11.11 5.70
CA ASN A 149 -7.81 10.63 7.03
C ASN A 149 -6.74 9.66 7.53
N PRO A 150 -6.33 9.74 8.82
CA PRO A 150 -5.52 8.70 9.45
C PRO A 150 -6.21 7.33 9.30
N ILE A 151 -5.42 6.26 9.20
CA ILE A 151 -5.96 4.90 9.07
C ILE A 151 -5.52 4.09 10.29
N PHE A 152 -6.50 3.68 11.09
CA PHE A 152 -6.32 2.88 12.29
C PHE A 152 -6.47 1.40 11.96
N VAL A 153 -5.40 0.63 12.15
CA VAL A 153 -5.38 -0.82 11.99
C VAL A 153 -5.89 -1.46 13.26
N VAL A 154 -6.96 -2.24 13.15
CA VAL A 154 -7.54 -2.99 14.25
C VAL A 154 -6.86 -4.34 14.37
N GLU A 155 -6.36 -4.64 15.56
CA GLU A 155 -5.81 -5.95 15.88
C GLU A 155 -6.91 -6.79 16.55
N MET A 156 -7.67 -7.51 15.73
CA MET A 156 -8.84 -8.28 16.18
C MET A 156 -8.53 -9.22 17.36
N ASN A 157 -7.35 -9.85 17.35
CA ASN A 157 -6.91 -10.73 18.43
C ASN A 157 -6.83 -10.04 19.79
N LYS A 158 -6.41 -8.76 19.84
CA LYS A 158 -6.34 -7.98 21.09
C LYS A 158 -7.72 -7.68 21.65
N ILE A 159 -8.66 -7.32 20.77
CA ILE A 159 -10.04 -7.06 21.18
C ILE A 159 -10.66 -8.35 21.72
N ILE A 160 -10.51 -9.46 21.00
CA ILE A 160 -11.09 -10.75 21.37
C ILE A 160 -10.49 -11.26 22.70
N SER A 161 -9.16 -11.20 22.86
CA SER A 161 -8.48 -11.68 24.07
C SER A 161 -8.83 -10.88 25.33
N ASP A 162 -9.07 -9.58 25.17
CA ASP A 162 -9.45 -8.69 26.26
C ASP A 162 -10.94 -8.78 26.61
N THR A 163 -11.74 -9.56 25.88
CA THR A 163 -13.19 -9.66 26.10
C THR A 163 -13.57 -11.06 26.57
N LYS A 164 -14.03 -11.17 27.82
CA LYS A 164 -14.51 -12.46 28.36
C LYS A 164 -15.95 -12.75 27.96
N TYR A 165 -16.70 -11.73 27.58
CA TYR A 165 -18.13 -11.78 27.29
C TYR A 165 -18.45 -11.05 26.00
N ARG A 166 -19.45 -11.55 25.26
CA ARG A 166 -19.95 -10.96 24.01
C ARG A 166 -20.26 -9.45 24.14
N GLY A 167 -21.01 -9.04 25.16
CA GLY A 167 -21.39 -7.64 25.35
C GLY A 167 -20.19 -6.69 25.55
N GLU A 168 -19.09 -7.20 26.09
CA GLU A 168 -17.86 -6.40 26.25
C GLU A 168 -17.19 -6.12 24.91
N PHE A 169 -17.14 -7.12 24.02
CA PHE A 169 -16.68 -6.91 22.65
C PHE A 169 -17.55 -5.90 21.93
N GLU A 170 -18.88 -6.06 21.99
CA GLU A 170 -19.82 -5.14 21.32
C GLU A 170 -19.61 -3.70 21.78
N SER A 171 -19.44 -3.49 23.09
CA SER A 171 -19.16 -2.18 23.68
C SER A 171 -17.81 -1.62 23.22
N LYS A 172 -16.73 -2.41 23.24
CA LYS A 172 -15.39 -1.98 22.79
C LYS A 172 -15.38 -1.60 21.31
N PHE A 173 -16.02 -2.40 20.46
CA PHE A 173 -16.07 -2.12 19.03
C PHE A 173 -16.95 -0.90 18.73
N THR A 174 -18.05 -0.72 19.46
CA THR A 174 -18.87 0.50 19.38
C THR A 174 -18.05 1.73 19.75
N MET A 175 -17.30 1.69 20.86
CA MET A 175 -16.42 2.77 21.29
C MET A 175 -15.36 3.11 20.22
N LEU A 176 -14.80 2.11 19.54
CA LEU A 176 -13.86 2.32 18.43
C LEU A 176 -14.54 3.07 17.27
N ILE A 177 -15.76 2.68 16.88
CA ILE A 177 -16.50 3.33 15.79
C ILE A 177 -16.86 4.77 16.15
N GLU A 178 -17.33 5.02 17.37
CA GLU A 178 -17.65 6.37 17.85
C GLU A 178 -16.42 7.27 17.84
N ALA A 179 -15.27 6.75 18.29
CA ALA A 179 -14.03 7.50 18.20
C ALA A 179 -13.56 7.74 16.76
N ALA A 180 -13.82 6.81 15.84
CA ALA A 180 -13.53 7.00 14.42
C ALA A 180 -14.34 8.16 13.82
N LEU A 181 -15.60 8.30 14.25
CA LEU A 181 -16.47 9.42 13.88
C LEU A 181 -15.96 10.73 14.49
N ASP A 182 -15.69 10.76 15.79
CA ASP A 182 -15.30 11.98 16.50
C ASP A 182 -13.92 12.52 16.08
N LEU A 183 -12.97 11.60 15.83
CA LEU A 183 -11.57 11.92 15.51
C LEU A 183 -11.27 11.82 14.01
N ASN A 184 -12.28 11.49 13.20
CA ASN A 184 -12.24 11.47 11.74
C ASN A 184 -11.11 10.60 11.15
N PHE A 185 -11.08 9.32 11.55
CA PHE A 185 -10.13 8.33 11.01
C PHE A 185 -10.84 7.15 10.35
N ILE A 186 -10.14 6.50 9.42
CA ILE A 186 -10.59 5.29 8.73
C ILE A 186 -10.23 4.08 9.59
N ILE A 187 -11.17 3.15 9.75
CA ILE A 187 -10.93 1.87 10.41
C ILE A 187 -10.48 0.85 9.36
N PHE A 188 -9.35 0.19 9.56
CA PHE A 188 -8.88 -0.91 8.73
C PHE A 188 -8.85 -2.21 9.54
N ILE A 189 -9.48 -3.25 8.99
CA ILE A 189 -9.55 -4.58 9.60
C ILE A 189 -9.01 -5.58 8.59
N ASP A 190 -7.83 -6.12 8.88
CA ASP A 190 -7.36 -7.31 8.18
C ASP A 190 -8.16 -8.53 8.64
N GLU A 191 -8.38 -9.48 7.73
CA GLU A 191 -9.23 -10.64 8.00
C GLU A 191 -10.62 -10.26 8.54
N ILE A 192 -11.27 -9.26 7.92
CA ILE A 192 -12.58 -8.73 8.35
C ILE A 192 -13.66 -9.82 8.46
N HIS A 193 -13.47 -10.94 7.78
CA HIS A 193 -14.32 -12.13 7.88
C HIS A 193 -14.42 -12.68 9.31
N ILE A 194 -13.39 -12.50 10.15
CA ILE A 194 -13.39 -12.86 11.57
C ILE A 194 -14.45 -12.02 12.32
N LEU A 195 -14.47 -10.71 12.08
CA LEU A 195 -15.50 -9.82 12.64
C LEU A 195 -16.89 -10.20 12.12
N LEU A 196 -17.00 -10.52 10.84
CA LEU A 196 -18.30 -10.77 10.20
C LEU A 196 -18.84 -12.19 10.44
N GLY A 197 -18.05 -13.08 11.02
CA GLY A 197 -18.46 -14.45 11.34
C GLY A 197 -18.53 -15.38 10.12
N ALA A 198 -17.71 -15.14 9.08
CA ALA A 198 -17.65 -16.04 7.92
C ALA A 198 -16.93 -17.37 8.22
N GLY A 199 -16.32 -17.51 9.40
CA GLY A 199 -15.76 -18.74 9.94
C GLY A 199 -16.62 -19.25 11.10
N LYS A 200 -17.48 -20.25 10.82
CA LYS A 200 -18.31 -20.90 11.84
C LYS A 200 -17.44 -21.58 12.89
N VAL A 201 -17.43 -21.03 14.09
CA VAL A 201 -17.35 -21.84 15.31
C VAL A 201 -18.72 -21.68 15.97
N ASP A 202 -19.40 -22.79 16.28
CA ASP A 202 -20.70 -22.76 16.94
C ASP A 202 -20.63 -21.89 18.20
N GLY A 203 -21.44 -20.81 18.25
CA GLY A 203 -21.41 -19.81 19.33
C GLY A 203 -20.44 -18.64 19.12
N GLY A 204 -19.77 -18.55 17.97
CA GLY A 204 -18.84 -17.49 17.60
C GLY A 204 -19.50 -16.12 17.45
N PHE A 205 -18.73 -15.10 17.82
CA PHE A 205 -19.11 -13.70 17.78
C PHE A 205 -19.36 -13.22 16.33
N SER A 206 -20.57 -12.76 15.98
CA SER A 206 -20.83 -12.09 14.69
C SER A 206 -21.00 -10.60 14.92
N GLY A 207 -19.97 -9.82 14.59
CA GLY A 207 -19.97 -8.37 14.64
C GLY A 207 -20.67 -7.69 13.48
N ALA A 208 -21.28 -8.45 12.56
CA ALA A 208 -22.03 -7.91 11.43
C ALA A 208 -23.17 -7.00 11.90
N ASP A 209 -23.89 -7.38 12.95
CA ASP A 209 -25.01 -6.59 13.48
C ASP A 209 -24.55 -5.34 14.23
N ILE A 210 -23.31 -5.31 14.72
CA ILE A 210 -22.70 -4.14 15.33
C ILE A 210 -22.38 -3.11 14.26
N ILE A 211 -21.79 -3.52 13.13
CA ILE A 211 -21.32 -2.56 12.12
C ILE A 211 -22.43 -2.02 11.22
N LYS A 212 -23.49 -2.80 10.98
CA LYS A 212 -24.57 -2.47 10.04
C LYS A 212 -25.20 -1.09 10.27
N PRO A 213 -25.51 -0.68 11.52
CA PRO A 213 -26.00 0.67 11.79
C PRO A 213 -25.02 1.76 11.36
N TYR A 214 -23.72 1.56 11.63
CA TYR A 214 -22.69 2.59 11.45
C TYR A 214 -22.23 2.75 10.00
N ILE A 215 -22.13 1.67 9.22
CA ILE A 215 -21.69 1.73 7.81
C ILE A 215 -22.72 2.44 6.89
N THR A 216 -23.88 2.85 7.43
CA THR A 216 -24.83 3.71 6.74
C THR A 216 -24.48 5.20 6.85
N ASN A 217 -23.68 5.57 7.85
CA ASN A 217 -23.19 6.93 8.04
C ASN A 217 -21.97 7.16 7.14
N PRO A 218 -22.01 8.12 6.18
CA PRO A 218 -20.90 8.38 5.29
C PRO A 218 -19.65 8.93 5.99
N GLU A 219 -19.77 9.46 7.20
CA GLU A 219 -18.61 9.92 7.98
C GLU A 219 -17.81 8.75 8.60
N ILE A 220 -18.38 7.54 8.61
CA ILE A 220 -17.72 6.33 9.11
C ILE A 220 -17.21 5.53 7.92
N ILE A 221 -15.89 5.45 7.78
CA ILE A 221 -15.24 4.72 6.69
C ILE A 221 -14.57 3.47 7.24
N LEU A 222 -15.03 2.31 6.77
CA LEU A 222 -14.49 1.00 7.10
C LEU A 222 -13.82 0.36 5.88
N PHE A 223 -12.56 0.00 6.05
CA PHE A 223 -11.79 -0.81 5.11
C PHE A 223 -11.61 -2.22 5.68
N GLY A 224 -11.94 -3.23 4.88
CA GLY A 224 -11.72 -4.64 5.21
C GLY A 224 -10.83 -5.32 4.20
N ALA A 225 -10.02 -6.29 4.65
CA ALA A 225 -9.31 -7.22 3.77
C ALA A 225 -9.74 -8.66 4.05
N THR A 226 -9.88 -9.47 2.99
CA THR A 226 -10.39 -10.85 3.08
C THR A 226 -9.94 -11.68 1.87
N THR A 227 -10.08 -13.00 1.95
CA THR A 227 -9.84 -13.92 0.83
C THR A 227 -11.06 -14.02 -0.10
N LYS A 228 -10.88 -14.60 -1.30
CA LYS A 228 -11.98 -14.75 -2.27
C LYS A 228 -13.11 -15.65 -1.76
N ASP A 229 -12.80 -16.64 -0.94
CA ASP A 229 -13.82 -17.57 -0.43
C ASP A 229 -14.64 -16.97 0.70
N GLU A 230 -14.00 -16.26 1.62
CA GLU A 230 -14.68 -15.48 2.66
C GLU A 230 -15.56 -14.37 2.07
N TYR A 231 -15.06 -13.68 1.04
CA TYR A 231 -15.81 -12.66 0.30
C TYR A 231 -17.17 -13.17 -0.19
N LYS A 232 -17.24 -14.38 -0.75
CA LYS A 232 -18.49 -14.99 -1.22
C LYS A 232 -19.50 -15.20 -0.10
N ILE A 233 -19.03 -15.38 1.14
CA ILE A 233 -19.89 -15.53 2.32
C ILE A 233 -20.37 -14.16 2.78
N ILE A 234 -19.46 -13.19 2.89
CA ILE A 234 -19.74 -11.82 3.33
C ILE A 234 -20.79 -11.15 2.42
N MET A 235 -20.63 -11.26 1.09
CA MET A 235 -21.51 -10.59 0.13
C MET A 235 -22.89 -11.24 -0.07
N LYS A 236 -23.20 -12.31 0.67
CA LYS A 236 -24.59 -12.80 0.77
C LYS A 236 -25.47 -11.85 1.60
N ASP A 237 -24.87 -11.04 2.47
CA ASP A 237 -25.59 -10.04 3.25
C ASP A 237 -25.85 -8.78 2.41
N THR A 238 -27.12 -8.58 2.05
CA THR A 238 -27.56 -7.44 1.23
C THR A 238 -27.25 -6.07 1.86
N ALA A 239 -27.15 -5.96 3.19
CA ALA A 239 -26.81 -4.71 3.84
C ALA A 239 -25.33 -4.35 3.60
N LEU A 240 -24.44 -5.34 3.70
CA LEU A 240 -23.00 -5.16 3.44
C LEU A 240 -22.73 -4.90 1.95
N GLU A 241 -23.35 -5.67 1.05
CA GLU A 241 -23.24 -5.49 -0.41
C GLU A 241 -23.62 -4.07 -0.86
N ARG A 242 -24.62 -3.48 -0.20
CA ARG A 242 -25.12 -2.12 -0.48
C ARG A 242 -24.22 -1.00 0.04
N ARG A 243 -23.21 -1.30 0.86
CA ARG A 243 -22.36 -0.29 1.53
C ARG A 243 -20.88 -0.43 1.22
N PHE A 244 -20.43 -1.61 0.85
CA PHE A 244 -19.04 -1.87 0.45
C PHE A 244 -18.83 -1.74 -1.06
N ASN A 245 -17.69 -1.18 -1.43
CA ASN A 245 -17.08 -1.40 -2.74
C ASN A 245 -16.09 -2.53 -2.65
N VAL A 246 -15.96 -3.28 -3.74
CA VAL A 246 -15.07 -4.43 -3.81
C VAL A 246 -13.91 -4.07 -4.71
N LEU A 247 -12.70 -4.20 -4.18
CA LEU A 247 -11.46 -4.15 -4.95
C LEU A 247 -10.85 -5.55 -4.96
N PHE A 248 -10.81 -6.18 -6.13
CA PHE A 248 -10.11 -7.44 -6.30
C PHE A 248 -8.62 -7.18 -6.48
N LEU A 249 -7.82 -7.71 -5.55
CA LEU A 249 -6.37 -7.61 -5.56
C LEU A 249 -5.78 -8.93 -6.01
N ASN A 250 -5.33 -8.96 -7.27
CA ASN A 250 -4.58 -10.08 -7.82
C ASN A 250 -3.08 -9.87 -7.60
N GLU A 251 -2.29 -10.88 -7.98
CA GLU A 251 -0.84 -10.76 -8.07
C GLU A 251 -0.43 -9.55 -8.92
N VAL A 252 0.71 -8.97 -8.57
CA VAL A 252 1.31 -7.90 -9.39
C VAL A 252 1.78 -8.47 -10.72
N PRO A 253 1.62 -7.72 -11.83
CA PRO A 253 2.14 -8.15 -13.11
C PRO A 253 3.68 -8.18 -13.10
N LYS A 254 4.26 -8.96 -14.02
CA LYS A 254 5.71 -9.27 -14.03
C LYS A 254 6.60 -8.03 -14.12
N ASP A 255 6.16 -6.98 -14.82
CA ASP A 255 6.85 -5.70 -14.94
C ASP A 255 6.91 -4.93 -13.60
N ILE A 256 5.80 -4.92 -12.85
CA ILE A 256 5.78 -4.35 -11.49
C ILE A 256 6.62 -5.22 -10.54
N LEU A 257 6.52 -6.54 -10.67
CA LEU A 257 7.30 -7.47 -9.87
C LEU A 257 8.80 -7.30 -10.08
N TYR A 258 9.23 -7.01 -11.31
CA TYR A 258 10.61 -6.67 -11.63
C TYR A 258 11.06 -5.37 -10.95
N GLN A 259 10.22 -4.34 -10.88
CA GLN A 259 10.54 -3.12 -10.13
C GLN A 259 10.68 -3.40 -8.62
N ILE A 260 9.81 -4.25 -8.07
CA ILE A 260 9.89 -4.70 -6.67
C ILE A 260 11.20 -5.47 -6.44
N TYR A 261 11.57 -6.37 -7.35
CA TYR A 261 12.84 -7.10 -7.32
C TYR A 261 14.05 -6.16 -7.20
N LEU A 262 14.16 -5.17 -8.09
CA LEU A 262 15.29 -4.23 -8.07
C LEU A 262 15.39 -3.46 -6.75
N LYS A 263 14.24 -3.02 -6.21
CA LYS A 263 14.19 -2.32 -4.93
C LYS A 263 14.57 -3.23 -3.76
N LEU A 264 14.18 -4.50 -3.81
CA LEU A 264 14.54 -5.49 -2.79
C LEU A 264 16.04 -5.77 -2.81
N LEU A 265 16.67 -5.88 -3.98
CA LEU A 265 18.14 -6.02 -4.08
C LEU A 265 18.86 -4.86 -3.39
N GLU A 266 18.45 -3.62 -3.69
CA GLU A 266 19.00 -2.41 -3.05
C GLU A 266 18.74 -2.41 -1.54
N TYR A 267 17.51 -2.70 -1.12
CA TYR A 267 17.10 -2.69 0.29
C TYR A 267 17.82 -3.74 1.14
N LEU A 268 18.02 -4.95 0.59
CA LEU A 268 18.67 -6.07 1.26
C LEU A 268 20.19 -6.08 1.08
N ASN A 269 20.75 -5.13 0.33
CA ASN A 269 22.16 -5.05 -0.04
C ASN A 269 22.68 -6.30 -0.77
N ILE A 270 21.83 -6.94 -1.58
CA ILE A 270 22.21 -8.08 -2.42
C ILE A 270 22.90 -7.52 -3.66
N SER A 271 24.18 -7.86 -3.83
CA SER A 271 25.00 -7.38 -4.97
C SER A 271 25.45 -8.48 -5.92
N THR A 272 25.23 -9.73 -5.54
CA THR A 272 25.58 -10.94 -6.31
C THR A 272 24.52 -11.32 -7.33
N LEU A 273 23.25 -11.04 -7.03
CA LEU A 273 22.16 -11.15 -7.99
C LEU A 273 22.14 -9.95 -8.92
N SER A 274 21.93 -10.24 -10.19
CA SER A 274 21.88 -9.29 -11.29
C SER A 274 20.48 -9.23 -11.89
N ILE A 275 20.26 -8.20 -12.70
CA ILE A 275 19.02 -8.03 -13.48
C ILE A 275 18.67 -9.27 -14.30
N THR A 276 19.68 -9.98 -14.82
CA THR A 276 19.48 -11.16 -15.67
C THR A 276 19.01 -12.39 -14.90
N ASP A 277 19.14 -12.41 -13.57
CA ASP A 277 18.72 -13.55 -12.74
C ASP A 277 17.21 -13.55 -12.47
N PHE A 278 16.53 -12.43 -12.70
CA PHE A 278 15.11 -12.26 -12.40
C PHE A 278 14.24 -13.34 -13.05
N ASP A 279 14.39 -13.56 -14.37
CA ASP A 279 13.55 -14.54 -15.08
C ASP A 279 13.76 -15.97 -14.56
N SER A 280 15.00 -16.35 -14.22
CA SER A 280 15.30 -17.65 -13.65
C SER A 280 14.66 -17.83 -12.28
N ILE A 281 14.75 -16.80 -11.43
CA ILE A 281 14.15 -16.80 -10.09
C ILE A 281 12.63 -16.90 -10.19
N ILE A 282 12.00 -16.10 -11.06
CA ILE A 282 10.55 -16.14 -11.25
C ILE A 282 10.08 -17.52 -11.72
N ASN A 283 10.74 -18.11 -12.73
CA ASN A 283 10.39 -19.45 -13.20
C ASN A 283 10.46 -20.49 -12.08
N GLN A 284 11.48 -20.42 -11.21
CA GLN A 284 11.60 -21.32 -10.07
C GLN A 284 10.50 -21.06 -9.02
N LEU A 285 10.18 -19.80 -8.73
CA LEU A 285 9.15 -19.44 -7.75
C LEU A 285 7.72 -19.72 -8.25
N ASP A 286 7.50 -19.84 -9.55
CA ASP A 286 6.21 -20.21 -10.14
C ASP A 286 5.86 -21.69 -9.97
N GLU A 287 6.86 -22.54 -9.72
CA GLU A 287 6.65 -23.94 -9.32
C GLU A 287 6.10 -24.05 -7.89
N ILE A 288 6.20 -22.99 -7.08
CA ILE A 288 5.69 -22.96 -5.70
C ILE A 288 4.21 -22.62 -5.70
N HIS A 289 3.38 -23.65 -5.60
CA HIS A 289 1.92 -23.50 -5.50
C HIS A 289 1.47 -23.02 -4.11
N GLY A 290 0.32 -22.34 -4.06
CA GLY A 290 -0.31 -21.90 -2.80
C GLY A 290 0.28 -20.61 -2.20
N ARG A 291 1.34 -20.06 -2.80
CA ARG A 291 1.89 -18.74 -2.44
C ARG A 291 1.72 -17.77 -3.59
N ASN A 292 1.59 -16.49 -3.27
CA ASN A 292 1.32 -15.45 -4.25
C ASN A 292 2.38 -14.36 -4.28
N TYR A 293 2.51 -13.70 -5.43
CA TYR A 293 3.33 -12.51 -5.55
C TYR A 293 2.67 -11.25 -4.96
N PRO A 294 3.48 -10.34 -4.39
CA PRO A 294 4.95 -10.38 -4.37
C PRO A 294 5.55 -11.02 -3.11
N ASP A 295 4.75 -11.54 -2.17
CA ASP A 295 5.22 -12.15 -0.92
C ASP A 295 6.27 -13.25 -1.15
N LYS A 296 6.00 -14.20 -2.06
CA LYS A 296 6.94 -15.29 -2.33
C LYS A 296 8.30 -14.83 -2.88
N LEU A 297 8.33 -13.70 -3.59
CA LEU A 297 9.59 -13.09 -4.06
C LEU A 297 10.35 -12.41 -2.91
N ILE A 298 9.63 -11.69 -2.05
CA ILE A 298 10.21 -11.01 -0.89
C ILE A 298 10.88 -12.03 0.03
N ASP A 299 10.16 -13.09 0.35
CA ASP A 299 10.64 -14.18 1.20
C ASP A 299 11.89 -14.86 0.61
N TYR A 300 11.87 -15.16 -0.70
CA TYR A 300 13.04 -15.71 -1.39
C TYR A 300 14.28 -14.82 -1.28
N LEU A 301 14.14 -13.52 -1.53
CA LEU A 301 15.26 -12.59 -1.49
C LEU A 301 15.76 -12.33 -0.06
N ASP A 302 14.87 -12.32 0.92
CA ASP A 302 15.23 -12.19 2.33
C ASP A 302 16.06 -13.40 2.79
N PHE A 303 15.62 -14.63 2.45
CA PHE A 303 16.40 -15.84 2.69
C PHE A 303 17.73 -15.84 1.92
N TYR A 304 17.73 -15.38 0.66
CA TYR A 304 18.94 -15.27 -0.13
C TYR A 304 19.97 -14.36 0.55
N ALA A 305 19.57 -13.15 0.95
CA ALA A 305 20.44 -12.20 1.66
C ALA A 305 20.99 -12.79 2.97
N ALA A 306 20.17 -13.51 3.73
CA ALA A 306 20.62 -14.19 4.94
C ALA A 306 21.65 -15.31 4.64
N ASN A 307 21.44 -16.10 3.57
CA ASN A 307 22.37 -17.14 3.17
C ASN A 307 23.73 -16.57 2.70
N GLU A 308 23.73 -15.43 2.01
CA GLU A 308 24.97 -14.73 1.63
C GLU A 308 25.81 -14.36 2.85
N GLN A 309 25.17 -13.83 3.89
CA GLN A 309 25.84 -13.49 5.15
C GLN A 309 26.45 -14.71 5.84
N LEU A 310 25.86 -15.90 5.65
CA LEU A 310 26.38 -17.16 6.17
C LEU A 310 27.47 -17.79 5.27
N GLY A 311 27.78 -17.17 4.13
CA GLY A 311 28.76 -17.66 3.16
C GLY A 311 28.22 -18.73 2.22
N ASN A 312 26.94 -18.64 1.84
CA ASN A 312 26.27 -19.54 0.88
C ASN A 312 26.35 -21.02 1.27
N LYS A 313 26.16 -21.30 2.56
CA LYS A 313 26.23 -22.66 3.12
C LYS A 313 24.95 -23.47 2.88
N PHE A 314 23.87 -22.81 2.50
CA PHE A 314 22.58 -23.43 2.27
C PHE A 314 22.27 -23.51 0.76
N ASP A 315 21.85 -24.68 0.28
CA ASP A 315 21.35 -24.84 -1.09
C ASP A 315 19.92 -24.30 -1.17
N MET A 316 19.77 -23.10 -1.70
CA MET A 316 18.47 -22.43 -1.87
C MET A 316 17.49 -23.23 -2.74
N THR A 317 17.96 -24.14 -3.61
CA THR A 317 17.07 -24.96 -4.44
C THR A 317 16.35 -26.05 -3.63
N SER A 318 16.85 -26.37 -2.44
CA SER A 318 16.21 -27.33 -1.53
C SER A 318 15.00 -26.77 -0.77
N LEU A 319 14.87 -25.45 -0.65
CA LEU A 319 13.72 -24.80 0.01
C LEU A 319 12.40 -24.99 -0.74
N TYR A 320 12.45 -25.35 -2.01
CA TYR A 320 11.31 -25.32 -2.92
C TYR A 320 11.10 -26.63 -3.69
N LYS A 321 11.82 -27.69 -3.28
CA LYS A 321 11.60 -29.07 -3.76
C LYS A 321 10.81 -29.83 -2.70
N GLU A 322 9.48 -29.77 -2.77
CA GLU A 322 8.58 -30.79 -2.22
C GLU A 322 7.44 -31.07 -3.20
#